data_AF-A0A507BX71-F1
#
_entry.id   AF-A0A507BX71-F1
#
_cell.length_a   1.000
_cell.length_b   1.000
_cell.length_c   1.000
_cell.angle_alpha   90.00
_cell.angle_beta   90.00
_cell.angle_gamma   90.00
#
_symmetry.space_group_name_H-M   'P 1'
#
loop_
_entity.id
_entity.type
_entity.pdbx_description
1 polymer ?
#
loop_
_entity_poly.entity_id
_entity_poly.type
_entity_poly.pdbx_seq_one_letter_code
_entity_poly.pdbx_strand_id
1 'polypeptide(L)'
;MAITDNLRVQIASAIRQQIKTVESYGSSPHSPVDKTIPTSDVPSGAHISGVQPILPPACLLFEIPMVESAAKTVLSGRAAIQASLRQQDDRMIVIVGPETIDNMENATAFAKALSAYAQTSKEELIIVFRAFFELEDSNDASSGWSTLASESSPTNKVNEGLRIARSLLKMVNSQLGLPCATRFVDVTTPLYLGDLVSWAIPCSPDLASGVPMPIGIETTMESLPQAMKVLSTASRPHKYFSPTRSAMLAVACSTGNEYSHAVLHVSATHTKSFEVQINETASNLSSKLLQPRLLVDISSSSENLSSGSELGAIKESISQVANMSGSQVVAGVHITVKNSFKDFFQLFEEFDVLKNAMPIQSSITNIITDRSIEFLSTTIPNSATVKDNELPLVLSPSSANRYCGFVKYLKENGDRLRELISQHGAVLFRGQQNFNMEEFETVCQVLGINGRAAYSTYENVEFHNVLSKTHECCGNVLMYCETSPAAGGEVCLIHGTTAFKVIEAKLPDFSSSLQAHGVTYTSLSGARTTLPAIRLEQAQPRWFNSILPAYFSNESVICGDSTRFDGREMRQVLNLLKGNCANITLQRGDILWIDNSQVMHAINISRAGVQAPSMIVIAGN
;
A
#
# COMPACT_ATOMS: atom_id res chain seq x y z
N MET A 1 -3.09 22.10 -19.19
CA MET A 1 -2.95 22.84 -20.46
C MET A 1 -4.02 22.35 -21.43
N ALA A 2 -5.00 23.19 -21.76
CA ALA A 2 -6.06 22.84 -22.71
C ALA A 2 -5.48 22.83 -24.13
N ILE A 3 -5.26 21.64 -24.67
CA ILE A 3 -4.99 21.46 -26.09
C ILE A 3 -6.30 21.80 -26.83
N THR A 4 -6.28 22.80 -27.70
CA THR A 4 -7.44 23.21 -28.49
C THR A 4 -7.94 22.05 -29.35
N ASP A 5 -9.25 21.91 -29.52
CA ASP A 5 -9.85 20.81 -30.30
C ASP A 5 -9.32 20.76 -31.75
N ASN A 6 -8.90 21.91 -32.30
CA ASN A 6 -8.26 21.98 -33.61
C ASN A 6 -6.90 21.25 -33.65
N LEU A 7 -6.08 21.37 -32.60
CA LEU A 7 -4.80 20.65 -32.51
C LEU A 7 -5.03 19.14 -32.33
N ARG A 8 -6.07 18.73 -31.60
CA ARG A 8 -6.45 17.30 -31.47
C ARG A 8 -6.83 16.70 -32.83
N VAL A 9 -7.60 17.44 -33.63
CA VAL A 9 -7.99 17.01 -34.99
C VAL A 9 -6.77 16.91 -35.92
N GLN A 10 -5.85 17.87 -35.86
CA GLN A 10 -4.61 17.85 -36.64
C GLN A 10 -3.69 16.68 -36.24
N ILE A 11 -3.50 16.44 -34.94
CA ILE A 11 -2.74 15.30 -34.42
C ILE A 11 -3.38 13.98 -34.85
N ALA A 12 -4.71 13.86 -34.71
CA ALA A 12 -5.45 12.67 -35.14
C ALA A 12 -5.30 12.42 -36.65
N SER A 13 -5.33 13.46 -37.47
CA SER A 13 -5.12 13.36 -38.92
C SER A 13 -3.70 12.89 -39.26
N ALA A 14 -2.69 13.44 -38.61
CA ALA A 14 -1.29 13.06 -38.81
C ALA A 14 -1.03 11.59 -38.40
N ILE A 15 -1.56 11.16 -37.25
CA ILE A 15 -1.46 9.76 -36.79
C ILE A 15 -2.16 8.82 -37.78
N ARG A 16 -3.36 9.15 -38.24
CA ARG A 16 -4.08 8.34 -39.24
C ARG A 16 -3.32 8.22 -40.56
N GLN A 17 -2.65 9.29 -40.99
CA GLN A 17 -1.81 9.26 -42.18
C GLN A 17 -0.59 8.35 -41.98
N GLN A 18 0.04 8.41 -40.80
CA GLN A 18 1.17 7.55 -40.46
C GLN A 18 0.80 6.07 -40.41
N ILE A 19 -0.37 5.72 -39.84
CA ILE A 19 -0.92 4.35 -39.87
C ILE A 19 -1.07 3.86 -41.31
N LYS A 20 -1.71 4.65 -42.18
CA LYS A 20 -1.90 4.30 -43.61
C LYS A 20 -0.56 4.11 -44.33
N THR A 21 0.42 4.95 -44.06
CA THR A 21 1.75 4.85 -44.67
C THR A 21 2.43 3.53 -44.27
N VAL A 22 2.44 3.19 -42.98
CA VAL A 22 3.00 1.92 -42.46
C VAL A 22 2.30 0.70 -43.08
N GLU A 23 0.98 0.76 -43.22
CA GLU A 23 0.18 -0.31 -43.82
C GLU A 23 0.38 -0.44 -45.35
N SER A 24 0.82 0.61 -46.02
CA SER A 24 1.03 0.63 -47.48
C SER A 24 2.40 0.07 -47.95
N TYR A 25 3.34 -0.17 -47.05
CA TYR A 25 4.66 -0.72 -47.39
C TYR A 25 4.59 -2.23 -47.67
N GLY A 26 4.43 -2.57 -48.95
CA GLY A 26 4.63 -3.91 -49.52
C GLY A 26 5.82 -3.92 -50.50
N SER A 27 6.73 -4.87 -50.30
CA SER A 27 7.91 -5.29 -51.09
C SER A 27 8.25 -4.52 -52.38
N SER A 28 9.38 -3.80 -52.40
CA SER A 28 10.01 -3.31 -53.65
C SER A 28 11.49 -3.70 -53.72
N PRO A 29 11.97 -4.31 -54.81
CA PRO A 29 13.39 -4.56 -55.03
C PRO A 29 14.05 -3.36 -55.72
N HIS A 30 15.24 -2.95 -55.26
CA HIS A 30 16.03 -1.88 -55.90
C HIS A 30 17.07 -2.45 -56.88
N SER A 31 17.14 -1.87 -58.08
CA SER A 31 18.16 -2.09 -59.12
C SER A 31 19.31 -1.06 -59.02
N PRO A 32 20.57 -1.39 -59.38
CA PRO A 32 21.71 -0.51 -59.14
C PRO A 32 22.06 0.38 -60.35
N VAL A 33 22.50 1.61 -60.06
CA VAL A 33 23.35 2.45 -60.93
C VAL A 33 24.45 3.07 -60.05
N ASP A 34 25.60 3.32 -60.68
CA ASP A 34 26.98 3.21 -60.18
C ASP A 34 27.58 4.44 -59.44
N LYS A 35 28.61 4.16 -58.60
CA LYS A 35 29.72 5.02 -58.08
C LYS A 35 29.50 6.12 -57.01
N THR A 36 29.40 5.66 -55.76
CA THR A 36 30.21 5.99 -54.57
C THR A 36 29.89 4.89 -53.58
N ILE A 37 30.85 4.11 -53.04
CA ILE A 37 30.52 3.03 -52.08
C ILE A 37 30.03 3.69 -50.78
N PRO A 38 28.72 3.73 -50.50
CA PRO A 38 28.20 4.22 -49.24
C PRO A 38 28.53 3.15 -48.18
N THR A 39 28.59 3.51 -46.91
CA THR A 39 28.78 2.54 -45.81
C THR A 39 27.71 1.42 -45.77
N SER A 40 26.69 1.46 -46.63
CA SER A 40 25.69 0.42 -46.88
C SER A 40 26.19 -0.81 -47.64
N ASP A 41 27.34 -0.75 -48.33
CA ASP A 41 27.84 -1.84 -49.18
C ASP A 41 28.75 -2.82 -48.43
N VAL A 42 29.08 -2.56 -47.17
CA VAL A 42 29.51 -3.61 -46.24
C VAL A 42 28.24 -4.34 -45.82
N PRO A 43 28.08 -5.66 -46.05
CA PRO A 43 26.84 -6.35 -45.73
C PRO A 43 26.65 -6.40 -44.21
N SER A 44 26.01 -5.37 -43.64
CA SER A 44 25.61 -5.30 -42.24
C SER A 44 24.35 -6.12 -41.94
N GLY A 45 23.92 -6.95 -42.90
CA GLY A 45 22.66 -7.69 -42.86
C GLY A 45 22.63 -8.91 -43.79
N ALA A 46 23.76 -9.59 -44.00
CA ALA A 46 23.85 -10.76 -44.89
C ALA A 46 22.84 -11.88 -44.59
N HIS A 47 22.24 -11.88 -43.39
CA HIS A 47 21.23 -12.83 -42.93
C HIS A 47 19.84 -12.20 -42.70
N ILE A 48 19.58 -11.01 -43.24
CA ILE A 48 18.26 -10.33 -43.15
C ILE A 48 17.52 -10.56 -44.48
N SER A 49 16.46 -11.37 -44.45
CA SER A 49 15.65 -11.69 -45.64
C SER A 49 14.65 -10.58 -46.01
N GLY A 50 14.33 -9.69 -45.07
CA GLY A 50 13.43 -8.55 -45.28
C GLY A 50 13.18 -7.77 -44.00
N VAL A 51 12.65 -6.56 -44.12
CA VAL A 51 12.28 -5.69 -43.00
C VAL A 51 10.84 -5.23 -43.22
N GLN A 52 9.98 -5.41 -42.21
CA GLN A 52 8.60 -4.92 -42.23
C GLN A 52 8.45 -3.83 -41.15
N PRO A 53 7.76 -2.72 -41.45
CA PRO A 53 7.56 -1.65 -40.47
C PRO A 53 6.56 -2.07 -39.39
N ILE A 54 6.86 -1.80 -38.14
CA ILE A 54 5.92 -1.92 -37.02
C ILE A 54 5.25 -0.58 -36.74
N LEU A 55 3.99 -0.57 -36.33
CA LEU A 55 3.29 0.65 -35.96
C LEU A 55 3.99 1.32 -34.78
N PRO A 56 4.26 2.63 -34.78
CA PRO A 56 4.77 3.30 -33.59
C PRO A 56 3.83 3.12 -32.40
N PRO A 57 4.33 2.91 -31.16
CA PRO A 57 3.47 2.70 -29.98
C PRO A 57 2.42 3.80 -29.78
N ALA A 58 2.77 5.06 -30.05
CA ALA A 58 1.84 6.19 -29.97
C ALA A 58 0.64 6.05 -30.92
N CYS A 59 0.82 5.44 -32.10
CA CYS A 59 -0.27 5.20 -33.04
C CYS A 59 -1.25 4.17 -32.48
N LEU A 60 -0.75 3.07 -31.92
CA LEU A 60 -1.60 2.02 -31.34
C LEU A 60 -2.30 2.50 -30.06
N LEU A 61 -1.61 3.28 -29.22
CA LEU A 61 -2.18 3.93 -28.03
C LEU A 61 -3.30 4.91 -28.41
N PHE A 62 -3.19 5.58 -29.56
CA PHE A 62 -4.22 6.47 -30.08
C PHE A 62 -5.40 5.68 -30.69
N GLU A 63 -5.11 4.62 -31.44
CA GLU A 63 -6.11 3.75 -32.07
C GLU A 63 -6.95 3.00 -31.02
N ILE A 64 -6.29 2.46 -29.99
CA ILE A 64 -6.89 1.70 -28.90
C ILE A 64 -6.53 2.39 -27.58
N PRO A 65 -7.22 3.49 -27.21
CA PRO A 65 -6.89 4.24 -26.01
C PRO A 65 -7.28 3.49 -24.75
N MET A 66 -6.50 3.69 -23.69
CA MET A 66 -6.88 3.31 -22.34
C MET A 66 -8.15 4.08 -21.93
N VAL A 67 -9.01 3.43 -21.16
CA VAL A 67 -10.23 4.02 -20.60
C VAL A 67 -10.13 4.09 -19.07
N GLU A 68 -10.89 4.97 -18.44
CA GLU A 68 -10.81 5.22 -17.00
C GLU A 68 -11.05 3.96 -16.15
N SER A 69 -12.04 3.12 -16.52
CA SER A 69 -12.30 1.86 -15.82
C SER A 69 -11.10 0.90 -15.88
N ALA A 70 -10.45 0.79 -17.05
CA ALA A 70 -9.22 0.01 -17.18
C ALA A 70 -8.09 0.60 -16.34
N ALA A 71 -7.95 1.93 -16.29
CA ALA A 71 -6.93 2.58 -15.46
C ALA A 71 -7.13 2.29 -13.98
N LYS A 72 -8.37 2.34 -13.50
CA LYS A 72 -8.71 1.97 -12.11
C LYS A 72 -8.31 0.52 -11.83
N THR A 73 -8.71 -0.43 -12.68
CA THR A 73 -8.36 -1.85 -12.50
C THR A 73 -6.86 -2.10 -12.49
N VAL A 74 -6.11 -1.49 -13.42
CA VAL A 74 -4.65 -1.65 -13.49
C VAL A 74 -3.98 -1.07 -12.25
N LEU A 75 -4.32 0.17 -11.86
CA LEU A 75 -3.71 0.83 -10.71
C LEU A 75 -4.05 0.13 -9.40
N SER A 76 -5.31 -0.27 -9.19
CA SER A 76 -5.72 -1.04 -8.02
C SER A 76 -5.06 -2.42 -7.99
N GLY A 77 -4.93 -3.09 -9.14
CA GLY A 77 -4.23 -4.36 -9.25
C GLY A 77 -2.74 -4.25 -8.88
N ARG A 78 -2.05 -3.22 -9.40
CA ARG A 78 -0.64 -2.94 -9.03
C ARG A 78 -0.52 -2.67 -7.53
N ALA A 79 -1.36 -1.80 -6.99
CA ALA A 79 -1.33 -1.46 -5.56
C ALA A 79 -1.57 -2.68 -4.67
N ALA A 80 -2.55 -3.53 -5.02
CA ALA A 80 -2.84 -4.76 -4.28
C ALA A 80 -1.65 -5.74 -4.30
N ILE A 81 -1.03 -5.95 -5.46
CA ILE A 81 0.14 -6.83 -5.59
C ILE A 81 1.33 -6.25 -4.81
N GLN A 82 1.57 -4.95 -4.90
CA GLN A 82 2.63 -4.25 -4.15
C GLN A 82 2.42 -4.37 -2.63
N ALA A 83 1.20 -4.12 -2.17
CA ALA A 83 0.82 -4.25 -0.76
C ALA A 83 0.98 -5.70 -0.28
N SER A 84 0.55 -6.68 -1.08
CA SER A 84 0.74 -8.09 -0.78
C SER A 84 2.23 -8.39 -0.67
N LEU A 85 3.04 -8.08 -1.68
CA LEU A 85 4.49 -8.31 -1.64
C LEU A 85 5.15 -7.70 -0.39
N ARG A 86 4.70 -6.52 0.07
CA ARG A 86 5.15 -5.82 1.29
C ARG A 86 4.53 -6.33 2.60
N GLN A 87 3.69 -7.35 2.56
CA GLN A 87 2.93 -7.89 3.70
C GLN A 87 1.96 -6.90 4.35
N GLN A 88 1.52 -5.89 3.59
CA GLN A 88 0.48 -4.93 3.97
C GLN A 88 -0.92 -5.42 3.59
N ASP A 89 -1.00 -6.38 2.66
CA ASP A 89 -2.20 -7.09 2.25
C ASP A 89 -1.93 -8.59 2.44
N ASP A 90 -2.83 -9.29 3.12
CA ASP A 90 -2.71 -10.72 3.43
C ASP A 90 -3.23 -11.64 2.33
N ARG A 91 -3.87 -11.06 1.30
CA ARG A 91 -4.38 -11.82 0.16
C ARG A 91 -3.27 -12.48 -0.65
N MET A 92 -3.56 -13.69 -1.12
CA MET A 92 -2.67 -14.43 -2.00
C MET A 92 -2.76 -13.92 -3.43
N ILE A 93 -1.61 -13.68 -4.06
CA ILE A 93 -1.58 -13.40 -5.48
C ILE A 93 -1.80 -14.71 -6.25
N VAL A 94 -2.76 -14.75 -7.16
CA VAL A 94 -2.98 -15.90 -8.04
C VAL A 94 -2.94 -15.41 -9.47
N ILE A 95 -1.82 -15.67 -10.14
CA ILE A 95 -1.64 -15.34 -11.56
C ILE A 95 -1.96 -16.59 -12.35
N VAL A 96 -3.02 -16.58 -13.15
CA VAL A 96 -3.47 -17.80 -13.83
C VAL A 96 -4.03 -17.55 -15.21
N GLY A 97 -3.73 -18.48 -16.12
CA GLY A 97 -4.23 -18.47 -17.49
C GLY A 97 -3.57 -19.55 -18.36
N PRO A 98 -3.91 -19.59 -19.65
CA PRO A 98 -3.30 -20.52 -20.59
C PRO A 98 -1.81 -20.25 -20.71
N GLU A 99 -1.01 -21.25 -21.07
CA GLU A 99 0.42 -21.12 -21.35
C GLU A 99 0.73 -20.01 -22.35
N THR A 100 -0.02 -19.96 -23.46
CA THR A 100 0.01 -18.86 -24.43
C THR A 100 -1.41 -18.59 -24.92
N ILE A 101 -1.71 -17.34 -25.20
CA ILE A 101 -2.96 -16.97 -25.87
C ILE A 101 -2.75 -17.13 -27.37
N ASP A 102 -3.42 -18.12 -27.96
CA ASP A 102 -3.50 -18.38 -29.39
C ASP A 102 -4.92 -18.16 -29.95
N ASN A 103 -5.95 -18.22 -29.08
CA ASN A 103 -7.35 -18.07 -29.45
C ASN A 103 -8.07 -17.05 -28.54
N MET A 104 -8.62 -16.02 -29.17
CA MET A 104 -9.29 -14.90 -28.51
C MET A 104 -10.65 -15.24 -27.88
N GLU A 105 -11.43 -16.11 -28.50
CA GLU A 105 -12.74 -16.52 -27.98
C GLU A 105 -12.56 -17.30 -26.68
N ASN A 106 -11.62 -18.24 -26.71
CA ASN A 106 -11.16 -19.01 -25.58
C ASN A 106 -10.66 -18.08 -24.46
N ALA A 107 -9.64 -17.25 -24.72
CA ALA A 107 -9.11 -16.33 -23.71
C ALA A 107 -10.18 -15.42 -23.10
N THR A 108 -11.14 -14.95 -23.92
CA THR A 108 -12.27 -14.14 -23.44
C THR A 108 -13.22 -14.94 -22.56
N ALA A 109 -13.56 -16.17 -22.93
CA ALA A 109 -14.40 -17.05 -22.13
C ALA A 109 -13.75 -17.37 -20.77
N PHE A 110 -12.45 -17.65 -20.76
CA PHE A 110 -11.70 -17.88 -19.54
C PHE A 110 -11.64 -16.62 -18.68
N ALA A 111 -11.32 -15.45 -19.23
CA ALA A 111 -11.27 -14.20 -18.47
C ALA A 111 -12.64 -13.85 -17.86
N LYS A 112 -13.75 -14.14 -18.55
CA LYS A 112 -15.10 -13.96 -18.00
C LYS A 112 -15.38 -14.90 -16.82
N ALA A 113 -15.05 -16.18 -16.96
CA ALA A 113 -15.21 -17.16 -15.89
C ALA A 113 -14.32 -16.80 -14.68
N LEU A 114 -13.07 -16.43 -14.94
CA LEU A 114 -12.11 -16.02 -13.93
C LEU A 114 -12.54 -14.72 -13.22
N SER A 115 -13.12 -13.77 -13.95
CA SER A 115 -13.68 -12.54 -13.36
C SER A 115 -14.85 -12.85 -12.41
N ALA A 116 -15.75 -13.76 -12.80
CA ALA A 116 -16.85 -14.18 -11.93
C ALA A 116 -16.32 -14.81 -10.62
N TYR A 117 -15.29 -15.67 -10.72
CA TYR A 117 -14.62 -16.24 -9.53
C TYR A 117 -13.85 -15.19 -8.72
N ALA A 118 -13.17 -14.26 -9.38
CA ALA A 118 -12.43 -13.20 -8.71
C ALA A 118 -13.35 -12.34 -7.83
N GLN A 119 -14.61 -12.13 -8.23
CA GLN A 119 -15.58 -11.41 -7.39
C GLN A 119 -15.95 -12.18 -6.12
N THR A 120 -16.00 -13.52 -6.17
CA THR A 120 -16.33 -14.35 -5.00
C THR A 120 -15.15 -14.60 -4.06
N SER A 121 -13.92 -14.30 -4.50
CA SER A 121 -12.67 -14.55 -3.78
C SER A 121 -11.83 -13.30 -3.54
N LYS A 122 -12.35 -12.10 -3.87
CA LYS A 122 -11.63 -10.82 -3.82
C LYS A 122 -11.03 -10.46 -2.46
N GLU A 123 -11.54 -11.10 -1.42
CA GLU A 123 -11.24 -10.87 -0.01
C GLU A 123 -10.04 -11.73 0.40
N GLU A 124 -9.85 -12.90 -0.21
CA GLU A 124 -8.75 -13.82 0.09
C GLU A 124 -7.66 -13.79 -0.98
N LEU A 125 -8.04 -13.54 -2.24
CA LEU A 125 -7.19 -13.70 -3.41
C LEU A 125 -7.13 -12.43 -4.26
N ILE A 126 -5.92 -12.11 -4.71
CA ILE A 126 -5.66 -11.14 -5.77
C ILE A 126 -5.52 -11.94 -7.07
N ILE A 127 -6.66 -12.19 -7.72
CA ILE A 127 -6.69 -12.88 -9.01
C ILE A 127 -6.18 -11.97 -10.12
N VAL A 128 -5.21 -12.45 -10.90
CA VAL A 128 -4.62 -11.76 -12.04
C VAL A 128 -4.68 -12.68 -13.26
N PHE A 129 -5.27 -12.18 -14.35
CA PHE A 129 -5.36 -12.93 -15.59
C PHE A 129 -4.01 -12.98 -16.31
N ARG A 130 -3.47 -14.17 -16.50
CA ARG A 130 -2.22 -14.40 -17.24
C ARG A 130 -2.49 -14.36 -18.75
N ALA A 131 -2.03 -13.30 -19.41
CA ALA A 131 -2.19 -13.05 -20.83
C ALA A 131 -0.83 -12.96 -21.53
N PHE A 132 -0.19 -14.11 -21.78
CA PHE A 132 1.10 -14.17 -22.47
C PHE A 132 0.83 -14.42 -23.96
N PHE A 133 1.39 -13.56 -24.80
CA PHE A 133 1.17 -13.57 -26.25
C PHE A 133 2.33 -14.18 -27.03
N GLU A 134 3.46 -14.47 -26.37
CA GLU A 134 4.68 -14.96 -27.01
C GLU A 134 5.30 -16.12 -26.20
N LEU A 135 5.82 -17.13 -26.92
CA LEU A 135 6.54 -18.28 -26.39
C LEU A 135 8.06 -18.03 -26.43
N GLU A 136 8.80 -18.54 -25.44
CA GLU A 136 10.27 -18.40 -25.38
C GLU A 136 11.01 -19.38 -26.31
N ASP A 137 10.49 -20.61 -26.51
CA ASP A 137 11.26 -21.74 -27.09
C ASP A 137 10.52 -22.53 -28.19
N SER A 138 9.60 -21.94 -28.97
CA SER A 138 9.02 -22.70 -30.08
C SER A 138 10.04 -22.87 -31.22
N ASN A 139 10.50 -24.12 -31.41
CA ASN A 139 11.22 -24.56 -32.62
C ASN A 139 10.41 -24.32 -33.92
N ASP A 140 9.14 -23.95 -33.82
CA ASP A 140 8.37 -23.33 -34.90
C ASP A 140 8.68 -21.83 -34.95
N ALA A 141 9.29 -21.39 -36.07
CA ALA A 141 9.73 -20.03 -36.35
C ALA A 141 8.59 -18.98 -36.48
N SER A 142 7.41 -19.27 -35.96
CA SER A 142 6.25 -18.38 -35.89
C SER A 142 6.25 -17.64 -34.55
N SER A 143 6.68 -16.37 -34.54
CA SER A 143 6.48 -15.46 -33.39
C SER A 143 5.03 -15.56 -32.88
N GLY A 144 4.77 -15.51 -31.58
CA GLY A 144 3.40 -15.63 -31.03
C GLY A 144 2.38 -14.62 -31.59
N TRP A 145 2.85 -13.47 -32.09
CA TRP A 145 2.01 -12.55 -32.86
C TRP A 145 1.39 -13.15 -34.13
N SER A 146 2.09 -14.09 -34.74
CA SER A 146 1.68 -14.74 -35.99
C SER A 146 0.63 -15.84 -35.79
N THR A 147 0.50 -16.38 -34.58
CA THR A 147 -0.57 -17.32 -34.20
C THR A 147 -1.84 -16.57 -33.77
N LEU A 148 -1.69 -15.37 -33.19
CA LEU A 148 -2.81 -14.48 -32.84
C LEU A 148 -3.47 -13.80 -34.06
N ALA A 149 -2.71 -13.52 -35.10
CA ALA A 149 -3.20 -12.88 -36.32
C ALA A 149 -3.95 -13.86 -37.23
N SER A 150 -4.97 -13.39 -37.95
CA SER A 150 -5.73 -14.21 -38.89
C SER A 150 -4.85 -14.77 -40.02
N GLU A 151 -5.06 -16.03 -40.40
CA GLU A 151 -4.44 -16.63 -41.60
C GLU A 151 -4.77 -15.87 -42.90
N SER A 152 -5.89 -15.14 -42.92
CA SER A 152 -6.36 -14.38 -44.09
C SER A 152 -5.65 -13.03 -44.30
N SER A 153 -4.79 -12.62 -43.37
CA SER A 153 -4.10 -11.32 -43.40
C SER A 153 -2.87 -11.38 -44.33
N PRO A 154 -2.89 -10.69 -45.48
CA PRO A 154 -1.86 -10.87 -46.52
C PRO A 154 -0.52 -10.20 -46.18
N THR A 155 -0.44 -9.30 -45.18
CA THR A 155 0.79 -8.59 -44.78
C THR A 155 0.77 -8.14 -43.31
N ASN A 156 1.89 -8.37 -42.60
CA ASN A 156 2.26 -7.82 -41.27
C ASN A 156 1.41 -8.27 -40.07
N LYS A 157 1.47 -9.59 -39.79
CA LYS A 157 0.83 -10.27 -38.66
C LYS A 157 1.19 -9.67 -37.28
N VAL A 158 2.35 -9.01 -37.15
CA VAL A 158 2.79 -8.41 -35.88
C VAL A 158 1.89 -7.24 -35.47
N ASN A 159 1.57 -6.33 -36.39
CA ASN A 159 0.68 -5.20 -36.10
C ASN A 159 -0.74 -5.64 -35.73
N GLU A 160 -1.25 -6.68 -36.40
CA GLU A 160 -2.55 -7.27 -36.07
C GLU A 160 -2.53 -7.94 -34.70
N GLY A 161 -1.51 -8.77 -34.41
CA GLY A 161 -1.33 -9.38 -33.11
C GLY A 161 -1.26 -8.36 -31.97
N LEU A 162 -0.54 -7.24 -32.15
CA LEU A 162 -0.48 -6.15 -31.18
C LEU A 162 -1.85 -5.50 -30.92
N ARG A 163 -2.66 -5.28 -31.97
CA ARG A 163 -4.03 -4.77 -31.84
C ARG A 163 -4.92 -5.74 -31.07
N ILE A 164 -4.81 -7.03 -31.38
CA ILE A 164 -5.58 -8.09 -30.72
C ILE A 164 -5.21 -8.17 -29.23
N ALA A 165 -3.91 -8.25 -28.91
CA ALA A 165 -3.42 -8.28 -27.54
C ALA A 165 -3.86 -7.05 -26.74
N ARG A 166 -3.67 -5.86 -27.30
CA ARG A 166 -4.08 -4.61 -26.64
C ARG A 166 -5.58 -4.53 -26.44
N SER A 167 -6.37 -4.98 -27.41
CA SER A 167 -7.83 -5.02 -27.32
C SER A 167 -8.30 -5.99 -26.24
N LEU A 168 -7.67 -7.17 -26.13
CA LEU A 168 -7.95 -8.14 -25.08
C LEU A 168 -7.69 -7.53 -23.70
N LEU A 169 -6.48 -7.04 -23.46
CA LEU A 169 -6.09 -6.45 -22.18
C LEU A 169 -7.00 -5.28 -21.81
N LYS A 170 -7.36 -4.43 -22.78
CA LYS A 170 -8.30 -3.33 -22.57
C LYS A 170 -9.68 -3.86 -22.16
N MET A 171 -10.21 -4.85 -22.88
CA MET A 171 -11.53 -5.43 -22.58
C MET A 171 -11.55 -6.08 -21.20
N VAL A 172 -10.56 -6.90 -20.87
CA VAL A 172 -10.47 -7.58 -19.57
C VAL A 172 -10.38 -6.57 -18.42
N ASN A 173 -9.51 -5.56 -18.52
CA ASN A 173 -9.41 -4.54 -17.48
C ASN A 173 -10.68 -3.68 -17.38
N SER A 174 -11.25 -3.22 -18.52
CA SER A 174 -12.34 -2.23 -18.50
C SER A 174 -13.73 -2.81 -18.28
N GLN A 175 -14.01 -4.01 -18.81
CA GLN A 175 -15.35 -4.62 -18.78
C GLN A 175 -15.45 -5.69 -17.69
N LEU A 176 -14.37 -6.44 -17.45
CA LEU A 176 -14.36 -7.52 -16.46
C LEU A 176 -13.75 -7.11 -15.12
N GLY A 177 -13.13 -5.92 -15.05
CA GLY A 177 -12.51 -5.39 -13.84
C GLY A 177 -11.34 -6.23 -13.33
N LEU A 178 -10.73 -7.05 -14.19
CA LEU A 178 -9.73 -8.04 -13.82
C LEU A 178 -8.31 -7.57 -14.21
N PRO A 179 -7.37 -7.48 -13.26
CA PRO A 179 -5.97 -7.16 -13.55
C PRO A 179 -5.33 -8.20 -14.49
N CYS A 180 -4.39 -7.76 -15.32
CA CYS A 180 -3.71 -8.63 -16.28
C CYS A 180 -2.20 -8.74 -16.02
N ALA A 181 -1.64 -9.91 -16.30
CA ALA A 181 -0.22 -10.23 -16.26
C ALA A 181 0.30 -10.62 -17.66
N THR A 182 1.53 -10.23 -18.01
CA THR A 182 2.16 -10.64 -19.28
C THR A 182 3.65 -10.94 -19.10
N ARG A 183 4.24 -11.67 -20.05
CA ARG A 183 5.69 -11.68 -20.25
C ARG A 183 6.06 -10.61 -21.27
N PHE A 184 7.13 -9.88 -21.01
CA PHE A 184 7.77 -9.01 -21.99
C PHE A 184 8.96 -9.78 -22.54
N VAL A 185 8.95 -10.14 -23.81
CA VAL A 185 10.06 -10.84 -24.47
C VAL A 185 11.08 -9.87 -25.08
N ASP A 186 10.71 -8.60 -25.20
CA ASP A 186 11.55 -7.53 -25.75
C ASP A 186 11.26 -6.16 -25.10
N VAL A 187 12.12 -5.18 -25.37
CA VAL A 187 12.06 -3.83 -24.79
C VAL A 187 11.00 -2.91 -25.44
N THR A 188 10.37 -3.34 -26.53
CA THR A 188 9.38 -2.56 -27.29
C THR A 188 7.96 -2.87 -26.86
N THR A 189 7.62 -4.15 -26.60
CA THR A 189 6.29 -4.60 -26.15
C THR A 189 5.71 -3.82 -24.95
N PRO A 190 6.49 -3.48 -23.91
CA PRO A 190 6.02 -2.62 -22.81
C PRO A 190 5.46 -1.27 -23.25
N LEU A 191 5.94 -0.70 -24.36
CA LEU A 191 5.45 0.60 -24.87
C LEU A 191 4.05 0.49 -25.48
N TYR A 192 3.67 -0.70 -25.94
CA TYR A 192 2.35 -0.98 -26.54
C TYR A 192 1.33 -1.46 -25.52
N LEU A 193 1.76 -2.24 -24.52
CA LEU A 193 0.84 -2.97 -23.61
C LEU A 193 1.00 -2.58 -22.14
N GLY A 194 2.12 -1.98 -21.74
CA GLY A 194 2.48 -1.79 -20.34
C GLY A 194 1.55 -0.88 -19.54
N ASP A 195 0.75 -0.03 -20.18
CA ASP A 195 -0.31 0.74 -19.51
C ASP A 195 -1.49 -0.14 -19.05
N LEU A 196 -1.70 -1.31 -19.66
CA LEU A 196 -2.80 -2.24 -19.38
C LEU A 196 -2.39 -3.47 -18.53
N VAL A 197 -1.16 -3.47 -18.02
CA VAL A 197 -0.56 -4.61 -17.31
C VAL A 197 -0.33 -4.27 -15.83
N SER A 198 -0.69 -5.19 -14.94
CA SER A 198 -0.57 -5.06 -13.48
C SER A 198 0.57 -5.85 -12.87
N TRP A 199 1.12 -6.84 -13.57
CA TRP A 199 2.29 -7.63 -13.18
C TRP A 199 3.00 -8.19 -14.42
N ALA A 200 4.32 -8.38 -14.40
CA ALA A 200 4.99 -8.95 -15.58
C ALA A 200 6.24 -9.79 -15.29
N ILE A 201 6.64 -10.59 -16.28
CA ILE A 201 7.97 -11.22 -16.36
C ILE A 201 8.81 -10.43 -17.37
N PRO A 202 9.99 -9.90 -16.99
CA PRO A 202 10.80 -9.05 -17.87
C PRO A 202 11.81 -9.85 -18.71
N CYS A 203 12.10 -9.41 -19.94
CA CYS A 203 13.16 -9.99 -20.78
C CYS A 203 14.59 -9.61 -20.34
N SER A 204 14.74 -8.57 -19.53
CA SER A 204 16.06 -8.08 -19.10
C SER A 204 16.02 -7.34 -17.76
N PRO A 205 17.15 -7.30 -17.02
CA PRO A 205 17.28 -6.53 -15.78
C PRO A 205 17.09 -5.03 -15.98
N ASP A 206 17.49 -4.53 -17.14
CA ASP A 206 17.36 -3.12 -17.50
C ASP A 206 15.89 -2.72 -17.64
N LEU A 207 15.12 -3.51 -18.41
CA LEU A 207 13.69 -3.29 -18.55
C LEU A 207 12.99 -3.43 -17.20
N ALA A 208 13.34 -4.47 -16.45
CA ALA A 208 12.83 -4.75 -15.11
C ALA A 208 12.91 -3.52 -14.18
N SER A 209 14.01 -2.77 -14.25
CA SER A 209 14.21 -1.57 -13.43
C SER A 209 13.32 -0.37 -13.78
N GLY A 210 12.79 -0.32 -15.00
CA GLY A 210 12.09 0.86 -15.54
C GLY A 210 10.58 0.72 -15.70
N VAL A 211 10.02 -0.48 -15.54
CA VAL A 211 8.59 -0.71 -15.71
C VAL A 211 7.79 -0.38 -14.44
N PRO A 212 6.55 0.12 -14.55
CA PRO A 212 5.79 0.67 -13.41
C PRO A 212 4.99 -0.37 -12.60
N MET A 213 5.04 -1.65 -12.98
CA MET A 213 4.35 -2.75 -12.32
C MET A 213 5.35 -3.63 -11.55
N PRO A 214 4.89 -4.39 -10.54
CA PRO A 214 5.67 -5.49 -9.96
C PRO A 214 6.10 -6.49 -11.03
N ILE A 215 7.29 -7.07 -10.82
CA ILE A 215 7.88 -8.02 -11.76
C ILE A 215 8.37 -9.30 -11.09
N GLY A 216 8.10 -10.43 -11.75
CA GLY A 216 8.57 -11.74 -11.33
C GLY A 216 9.82 -12.15 -12.10
N ILE A 217 10.84 -12.61 -11.37
CA ILE A 217 12.05 -13.21 -11.94
C ILE A 217 11.99 -14.72 -11.72
N GLU A 218 11.77 -15.46 -12.81
CA GLU A 218 11.69 -16.93 -12.80
C GLU A 218 13.04 -17.54 -12.40
N THR A 219 12.99 -18.55 -11.53
CA THR A 219 14.19 -19.21 -11.00
C THR A 219 13.89 -20.60 -10.45
N THR A 220 14.93 -21.42 -10.37
CA THR A 220 15.00 -22.68 -9.64
C THR A 220 15.99 -22.54 -8.50
N MET A 221 16.09 -23.55 -7.63
CA MET A 221 17.13 -23.58 -6.57
C MET A 221 18.55 -23.43 -7.14
N GLU A 222 18.82 -24.04 -8.30
CA GLU A 222 20.14 -24.03 -8.94
C GLU A 222 20.46 -22.69 -9.61
N SER A 223 19.45 -22.04 -10.19
CA SER A 223 19.60 -20.76 -10.91
C SER A 223 19.38 -19.53 -10.01
N LEU A 224 19.05 -19.72 -8.73
CA LEU A 224 18.81 -18.65 -7.75
C LEU A 224 19.92 -17.59 -7.71
N PRO A 225 21.23 -17.92 -7.75
CA PRO A 225 22.28 -16.90 -7.76
C PRO A 225 22.17 -15.92 -8.95
N GLN A 226 21.74 -16.40 -10.11
CA GLN A 226 21.54 -15.56 -11.30
C GLN A 226 20.30 -14.68 -11.12
N ALA A 227 19.19 -15.22 -10.63
CA ALA A 227 17.98 -14.46 -10.34
C ALA A 227 18.24 -13.36 -9.29
N MET A 228 19.00 -13.64 -8.24
CA MET A 228 19.39 -12.65 -7.23
C MET A 228 20.20 -11.48 -7.81
N LYS A 229 21.06 -11.75 -8.80
CA LYS A 229 21.79 -10.70 -9.53
C LYS A 229 20.81 -9.83 -10.33
N VAL A 230 19.83 -10.43 -10.99
CA VAL A 230 18.79 -9.72 -11.73
C VAL A 230 17.95 -8.86 -10.78
N LEU A 231 17.47 -9.42 -9.67
CA LEU A 231 16.69 -8.72 -8.65
C LEU A 231 17.44 -7.51 -8.06
N SER A 232 18.73 -7.68 -7.74
CA SER A 232 19.58 -6.60 -7.22
C SER A 232 19.85 -5.52 -8.28
N THR A 233 19.89 -5.90 -9.55
CA THR A 233 20.04 -4.95 -10.66
C THR A 233 18.73 -4.19 -10.84
N ALA A 234 17.61 -4.89 -10.98
CA ALA A 234 16.29 -4.31 -11.19
C ALA A 234 15.90 -3.28 -10.11
N SER A 235 16.31 -3.47 -8.85
CA SER A 235 15.99 -2.55 -7.75
C SER A 235 16.76 -1.23 -7.74
N ARG A 236 17.66 -0.98 -8.71
CA ARG A 236 18.51 0.22 -8.76
C ARG A 236 18.28 1.05 -10.03
N PRO A 237 18.64 2.34 -10.02
CA PRO A 237 18.64 3.18 -11.22
C PRO A 237 19.62 2.68 -12.29
N HIS A 238 19.18 2.61 -13.55
CA HIS A 238 19.99 2.22 -14.72
C HIS A 238 19.79 3.13 -15.92
N LYS A 239 20.73 3.06 -16.87
CA LYS A 239 20.59 3.69 -18.20
C LYS A 239 20.74 2.63 -19.28
N TYR A 240 19.78 2.56 -20.19
CA TYR A 240 19.79 1.56 -21.27
C TYR A 240 19.12 2.11 -22.54
N PHE A 241 19.42 1.49 -23.68
CA PHE A 241 18.78 1.86 -24.94
C PHE A 241 17.35 1.32 -24.99
N SER A 242 16.40 2.19 -25.30
CA SER A 242 14.99 1.83 -25.44
C SER A 242 14.33 2.68 -26.52
N PRO A 243 13.41 2.13 -27.31
CA PRO A 243 12.60 2.95 -28.19
C PRO A 243 11.68 3.88 -27.38
N THR A 244 11.34 5.01 -27.97
CA THR A 244 10.32 5.92 -27.48
C THR A 244 8.95 5.51 -28.03
N ARG A 245 7.87 6.10 -27.50
CA ARG A 245 6.52 5.89 -28.04
C ARG A 245 6.37 6.34 -29.51
N SER A 246 7.28 7.18 -30.01
CA SER A 246 7.32 7.61 -31.41
C SER A 246 8.20 6.70 -32.28
N ALA A 247 8.61 5.52 -31.78
CA ALA A 247 9.50 4.57 -32.44
C ALA A 247 10.93 5.09 -32.74
N MET A 248 11.38 6.14 -32.03
CA MET A 248 12.77 6.62 -32.08
C MET A 248 13.60 5.95 -30.98
N LEU A 249 14.84 5.57 -31.27
CA LEU A 249 15.77 5.07 -30.23
C LEU A 249 16.19 6.21 -29.29
N ALA A 250 16.20 5.92 -27.99
CA ALA A 250 16.62 6.85 -26.95
C ALA A 250 17.37 6.11 -25.83
N VAL A 251 17.98 6.88 -24.93
CA VAL A 251 18.51 6.37 -23.66
C VAL A 251 17.43 6.55 -22.60
N ALA A 252 16.91 5.45 -22.09
CA ALA A 252 16.02 5.43 -20.93
C ALA A 252 16.84 5.53 -19.65
N CYS A 253 16.34 6.28 -18.66
CA CYS A 253 16.88 6.32 -17.30
C CYS A 253 15.80 5.79 -16.34
N SER A 254 16.06 4.68 -15.67
CA SER A 254 15.14 4.11 -14.68
C SER A 254 15.51 4.56 -13.27
N THR A 255 14.54 4.46 -12.34
CA THR A 255 14.75 4.72 -10.90
C THR A 255 14.98 3.45 -10.09
N GLY A 256 14.83 2.28 -10.71
CA GLY A 256 14.78 0.99 -10.03
C GLY A 256 13.35 0.59 -9.66
N ASN A 257 13.13 -0.72 -9.57
CA ASN A 257 11.87 -1.36 -9.22
C ASN A 257 12.05 -2.23 -7.98
N GLU A 258 11.65 -1.70 -6.83
CA GLU A 258 11.72 -2.38 -5.52
C GLU A 258 10.72 -3.54 -5.38
N TYR A 259 9.73 -3.64 -6.28
CA TYR A 259 8.70 -4.68 -6.24
C TYR A 259 9.07 -5.93 -7.06
N SER A 260 10.34 -6.04 -7.43
CA SER A 260 10.90 -7.21 -8.09
C SER A 260 10.99 -8.37 -7.09
N HIS A 261 10.51 -9.55 -7.45
CA HIS A 261 10.47 -10.73 -6.58
C HIS A 261 10.77 -12.01 -7.36
N ALA A 262 11.16 -13.05 -6.64
CA ALA A 262 11.40 -14.36 -7.23
C ALA A 262 10.08 -15.07 -7.57
N VAL A 263 10.08 -15.79 -8.69
CA VAL A 263 9.06 -16.76 -9.08
C VAL A 263 9.76 -18.11 -9.10
N LEU A 264 9.61 -18.89 -8.02
CA LEU A 264 10.34 -20.13 -7.80
C LEU A 264 9.61 -21.31 -8.42
N HIS A 265 10.26 -21.97 -9.39
CA HIS A 265 9.84 -23.28 -9.87
C HIS A 265 10.33 -24.35 -8.89
N VAL A 266 9.38 -24.97 -8.17
CA VAL A 266 9.69 -25.98 -7.16
C VAL A 266 9.65 -27.36 -7.80
N SER A 267 10.80 -28.03 -7.85
CA SER A 267 10.88 -29.37 -8.42
C SER A 267 10.46 -30.43 -7.41
N ALA A 268 9.52 -31.30 -7.79
CA ALA A 268 9.11 -32.44 -6.96
C ALA A 268 10.14 -33.60 -6.97
N THR A 269 11.04 -33.65 -7.97
CA THR A 269 12.16 -34.61 -8.03
C THR A 269 13.42 -34.13 -7.31
N HIS A 270 13.41 -32.90 -6.78
CA HIS A 270 14.55 -32.40 -6.02
C HIS A 270 14.75 -33.23 -4.74
N THR A 271 16.00 -33.36 -4.29
CA THR A 271 16.35 -34.06 -3.04
C THR A 271 15.79 -33.43 -1.77
N LYS A 272 15.16 -32.24 -1.87
CA LYS A 272 14.66 -31.43 -0.77
C LYS A 272 13.15 -31.32 -0.88
N SER A 273 12.45 -31.34 0.24
CA SER A 273 10.99 -31.17 0.25
C SER A 273 10.59 -29.79 -0.29
N PHE A 274 9.34 -29.69 -0.75
CA PHE A 274 8.74 -28.46 -1.27
C PHE A 274 8.93 -27.26 -0.33
N GLU A 275 8.62 -27.45 0.95
CA GLU A 275 8.78 -26.43 1.99
C GLU A 275 10.24 -26.00 2.20
N VAL A 276 11.18 -26.96 2.17
CA VAL A 276 12.62 -26.66 2.35
C VAL A 276 13.16 -25.83 1.20
N GLN A 277 12.78 -26.14 -0.05
CA GLN A 277 13.19 -25.36 -1.22
C GLN A 277 12.73 -23.89 -1.11
N ILE A 278 11.47 -23.67 -0.71
CA ILE A 278 10.90 -22.33 -0.53
C ILE A 278 11.61 -21.56 0.59
N ASN A 279 11.76 -22.17 1.78
CA ASN A 279 12.35 -21.51 2.94
C ASN A 279 13.84 -21.21 2.74
N GLU A 280 14.59 -22.11 2.10
CA GLU A 280 15.98 -21.85 1.74
C GLU A 280 16.12 -20.74 0.70
N THR A 281 15.25 -20.70 -0.32
CA THR A 281 15.24 -19.61 -1.30
C THR A 281 15.02 -18.26 -0.60
N ALA A 282 14.03 -18.18 0.30
CA ALA A 282 13.74 -16.99 1.07
C ALA A 282 14.90 -16.57 2.00
N SER A 283 15.57 -17.53 2.62
CA SER A 283 16.76 -17.28 3.45
C SER A 283 17.93 -16.73 2.61
N ASN A 284 18.16 -17.29 1.42
CA ASN A 284 19.17 -16.80 0.50
C ASN A 284 18.86 -15.37 0.02
N LEU A 285 17.61 -15.08 -0.36
CA LEU A 285 17.15 -13.74 -0.72
C LEU A 285 17.39 -12.74 0.43
N SER A 286 17.00 -13.12 1.65
CA SER A 286 17.22 -12.31 2.86
C SER A 286 18.70 -12.01 3.11
N SER A 287 19.58 -12.98 2.88
CA SER A 287 21.04 -12.82 3.06
C SER A 287 21.67 -11.74 2.16
N LYS A 288 20.97 -11.37 1.07
CA LYS A 288 21.38 -10.29 0.14
C LYS A 288 20.51 -9.04 0.27
N LEU A 289 19.72 -8.91 1.32
CA LEU A 289 18.78 -7.80 1.54
C LEU A 289 17.77 -7.65 0.39
N LEU A 290 17.40 -8.77 -0.24
CA LEU A 290 16.35 -8.84 -1.26
C LEU A 290 15.03 -9.27 -0.61
N GLN A 291 13.92 -8.95 -1.27
CA GLN A 291 12.57 -9.35 -0.84
C GLN A 291 12.52 -10.89 -0.69
N PRO A 292 12.30 -11.43 0.51
CA PRO A 292 12.23 -12.89 0.71
C PRO A 292 10.89 -13.47 0.32
N ARG A 293 9.90 -12.61 0.05
CA ARG A 293 8.55 -13.00 -0.37
C ARG A 293 8.55 -13.32 -1.87
N LEU A 294 8.10 -14.52 -2.23
CA LEU A 294 8.18 -15.06 -3.59
C LEU A 294 6.83 -15.62 -4.07
N LEU A 295 6.65 -15.75 -5.38
CA LEU A 295 5.60 -16.60 -5.93
C LEU A 295 6.15 -17.99 -6.23
N VAL A 296 5.30 -19.00 -6.10
CA VAL A 296 5.59 -20.37 -6.52
C VAL A 296 5.06 -20.57 -7.94
N ASP A 297 5.91 -20.97 -8.87
CA ASP A 297 5.48 -21.38 -10.21
C ASP A 297 4.93 -22.81 -10.17
N ILE A 298 3.67 -22.94 -10.55
CA ILE A 298 2.93 -24.19 -10.69
C ILE A 298 2.65 -24.35 -12.18
N SER A 299 3.64 -24.84 -12.91
CA SER A 299 3.57 -25.08 -14.35
C SER A 299 3.68 -26.57 -14.68
N SER A 300 3.03 -26.97 -15.78
CA SER A 300 3.01 -28.35 -16.26
C SER A 300 4.23 -28.75 -17.09
N SER A 301 5.32 -28.00 -16.97
CA SER A 301 6.58 -28.18 -17.70
C SER A 301 7.74 -28.46 -16.75
N SER A 302 7.80 -29.67 -16.18
CA SER A 302 8.98 -30.55 -16.24
C SER A 302 8.84 -31.77 -15.32
N GLU A 303 8.91 -32.95 -15.94
CA GLU A 303 9.32 -34.26 -15.38
C GLU A 303 8.63 -34.84 -14.13
N ASN A 304 7.40 -34.46 -13.82
CA ASN A 304 6.68 -35.01 -12.66
C ASN A 304 5.27 -35.49 -13.00
N LEU A 305 5.18 -36.64 -13.69
CA LEU A 305 3.95 -37.43 -13.80
C LEU A 305 4.01 -38.62 -12.84
N SER A 306 4.19 -38.37 -11.54
CA SER A 306 3.98 -39.39 -10.50
C SER A 306 2.48 -39.67 -10.26
N SER A 307 1.58 -38.75 -10.65
CA SER A 307 0.12 -38.82 -10.41
C SER A 307 -0.74 -39.05 -11.66
N GLY A 308 -0.14 -39.25 -12.85
CA GLY A 308 -0.85 -39.70 -14.06
C GLY A 308 -1.69 -38.65 -14.82
N SER A 309 -1.77 -37.39 -14.37
CA SER A 309 -2.37 -36.28 -15.15
C SER A 309 -1.81 -34.90 -14.75
N GLU A 310 -1.79 -33.95 -15.69
CA GLU A 310 -1.33 -32.55 -15.46
C GLU A 310 -2.10 -31.87 -14.33
N LEU A 311 -3.42 -32.03 -14.31
CA LEU A 311 -4.26 -31.46 -13.26
C LEU A 311 -3.89 -32.01 -11.89
N GLY A 312 -3.58 -33.31 -11.77
CA GLY A 312 -3.17 -33.91 -10.50
C GLY A 312 -1.91 -33.28 -9.90
N ALA A 313 -0.92 -32.93 -10.72
CA ALA A 313 0.29 -32.24 -10.27
C ALA A 313 -0.04 -30.82 -9.78
N ILE A 314 -0.88 -30.08 -10.51
CA ILE A 314 -1.33 -28.74 -10.10
C ILE A 314 -2.06 -28.79 -8.74
N LYS A 315 -2.98 -29.76 -8.56
CA LYS A 315 -3.73 -29.96 -7.30
C LYS A 315 -2.79 -30.23 -6.12
N GLU A 316 -1.79 -31.08 -6.32
CA GLU A 316 -0.82 -31.42 -5.28
C GLU A 316 0.01 -30.19 -4.89
N SER A 317 0.55 -29.44 -5.86
CA SER A 317 1.31 -28.22 -5.59
C SER A 317 0.45 -27.15 -4.90
N ILE A 318 -0.80 -26.97 -5.33
CA ILE A 318 -1.74 -26.06 -4.68
C ILE A 318 -1.97 -26.46 -3.22
N SER A 319 -2.17 -27.76 -2.95
CA SER A 319 -2.33 -28.27 -1.58
C SER A 319 -1.08 -28.04 -0.72
N GLN A 320 0.11 -28.20 -1.29
CA GLN A 320 1.38 -27.94 -0.59
C GLN A 320 1.56 -26.44 -0.30
N VAL A 321 1.22 -25.56 -1.24
CA VAL A 321 1.20 -24.10 -1.02
C VAL A 321 0.16 -23.74 0.03
N ALA A 322 -1.04 -24.33 -0.03
CA ALA A 322 -2.13 -24.11 0.91
C ALA A 322 -1.70 -24.42 2.35
N ASN A 323 -0.98 -25.52 2.57
CA ASN A 323 -0.41 -25.88 3.88
C ASN A 323 0.64 -24.88 4.38
N MET A 324 1.20 -24.05 3.48
CA MET A 324 2.15 -22.99 3.78
C MET A 324 1.50 -21.59 3.81
N SER A 325 0.17 -21.45 3.72
CA SER A 325 -0.52 -20.15 3.61
C SER A 325 -0.35 -19.22 4.81
N GLY A 326 0.10 -19.73 5.97
CA GLY A 326 0.52 -18.92 7.12
C GLY A 326 1.98 -18.45 7.07
N SER A 327 2.77 -18.91 6.09
CA SER A 327 4.16 -18.53 5.91
C SER A 327 4.27 -17.11 5.37
N GLN A 328 5.12 -16.31 5.99
CA GLN A 328 5.43 -14.95 5.53
C GLN A 328 6.25 -14.93 4.22
N VAL A 329 6.64 -16.10 3.70
CA VAL A 329 7.48 -16.27 2.52
C VAL A 329 6.67 -16.35 1.23
N VAL A 330 5.52 -17.01 1.22
CA VAL A 330 4.77 -17.23 -0.03
C VAL A 330 3.81 -16.04 -0.24
N ALA A 331 4.04 -15.29 -1.32
CA ALA A 331 3.16 -14.19 -1.74
C ALA A 331 2.00 -14.68 -2.60
N GLY A 332 2.21 -15.77 -3.33
CA GLY A 332 1.26 -16.22 -4.32
C GLY A 332 1.73 -17.38 -5.16
N VAL A 333 0.92 -17.71 -6.14
CA VAL A 333 1.16 -18.75 -7.13
C VAL A 333 1.04 -18.19 -8.54
N HIS A 334 1.90 -18.67 -9.42
CA HIS A 334 1.84 -18.46 -10.86
C HIS A 334 1.46 -19.80 -11.50
N ILE A 335 0.24 -19.92 -12.00
CA ILE A 335 -0.33 -21.18 -12.50
C ILE A 335 -0.42 -21.13 -14.02
N THR A 336 0.17 -22.13 -14.66
CA THR A 336 0.11 -22.32 -16.11
C THR A 336 -0.68 -23.58 -16.44
N VAL A 337 -1.58 -23.50 -17.42
CA VAL A 337 -2.42 -24.63 -17.88
C VAL A 337 -2.21 -24.86 -19.37
N LYS A 338 -1.91 -26.10 -19.78
CA LYS A 338 -1.78 -26.45 -21.19
C LYS A 338 -3.15 -26.67 -21.84
N ASN A 339 -3.68 -25.60 -22.42
CA ASN A 339 -4.66 -25.52 -23.51
C ASN A 339 -5.97 -26.34 -23.50
N SER A 340 -6.25 -27.19 -22.50
CA SER A 340 -7.53 -27.89 -22.39
C SER A 340 -8.56 -27.01 -21.70
N PHE A 341 -9.48 -26.43 -22.49
CA PHE A 341 -10.50 -25.53 -21.93
C PHE A 341 -11.41 -26.18 -20.88
N LYS A 342 -11.49 -27.52 -20.90
CA LYS A 342 -12.28 -28.32 -19.96
C LYS A 342 -11.62 -28.42 -18.58
N ASP A 343 -10.30 -28.38 -18.51
CA ASP A 343 -9.58 -28.55 -17.25
C ASP A 343 -9.57 -27.24 -16.44
N PHE A 344 -9.81 -26.09 -17.09
CA PHE A 344 -9.88 -24.78 -16.43
C PHE A 344 -10.98 -24.68 -15.36
N PHE A 345 -12.18 -25.19 -15.65
CA PHE A 345 -13.28 -25.11 -14.67
C PHE A 345 -13.02 -26.01 -13.46
N GLN A 346 -12.25 -27.08 -13.63
CA GLN A 346 -11.86 -27.97 -12.53
C GLN A 346 -10.82 -27.33 -11.61
N LEU A 347 -10.15 -26.25 -12.04
CA LEU A 347 -9.22 -25.49 -11.20
C LEU A 347 -9.90 -24.55 -10.22
N PHE A 348 -11.17 -24.17 -10.44
CA PHE A 348 -11.87 -23.30 -9.49
C PHE A 348 -12.07 -23.97 -8.12
N GLU A 349 -12.27 -25.29 -8.07
CA GLU A 349 -12.28 -26.05 -6.82
C GLU A 349 -10.93 -25.96 -6.09
N GLU A 350 -9.82 -25.87 -6.82
CA GLU A 350 -8.48 -25.75 -6.24
C GLU A 350 -8.17 -24.33 -5.80
N PHE A 351 -8.71 -23.32 -6.49
CA PHE A 351 -8.67 -21.96 -5.99
C PHE A 351 -9.46 -21.84 -4.68
N ASP A 352 -10.53 -22.62 -4.51
CA ASP A 352 -11.22 -22.70 -3.22
C ASP A 352 -10.32 -23.31 -2.14
N VAL A 353 -9.42 -24.26 -2.46
CA VAL A 353 -8.40 -24.74 -1.52
C VAL A 353 -7.47 -23.59 -1.09
N LEU A 354 -6.95 -22.80 -2.03
CA LEU A 354 -6.13 -21.63 -1.70
C LEU A 354 -6.92 -20.56 -0.93
N LYS A 355 -8.14 -20.27 -1.36
CA LYS A 355 -9.05 -19.32 -0.72
C LYS A 355 -9.37 -19.74 0.71
N ASN A 356 -9.65 -21.02 0.95
CA ASN A 356 -9.97 -21.56 2.28
C ASN A 356 -8.72 -21.67 3.17
N ALA A 357 -7.53 -21.80 2.58
CA ALA A 357 -6.27 -21.74 3.30
C ALA A 357 -5.84 -20.32 3.62
N MET A 358 -6.34 -19.34 2.87
CA MET A 358 -6.19 -17.93 3.15
C MET A 358 -7.10 -17.51 4.30
N PRO A 359 -6.64 -16.61 5.18
CA PRO A 359 -7.52 -16.02 6.16
C PRO A 359 -8.65 -15.26 5.45
N ILE A 360 -9.89 -15.72 5.62
CA ILE A 360 -11.10 -15.12 5.02
C ILE A 360 -11.21 -13.63 5.35
N GLN A 361 -11.43 -12.78 4.35
CA GLN A 361 -11.57 -11.32 4.54
C GLN A 361 -13.03 -10.81 4.39
N SER A 362 -14.02 -11.66 4.02
CA SER A 362 -15.46 -11.30 4.16
C SER A 362 -16.29 -12.40 4.84
N SER A 363 -16.76 -12.21 6.07
CA SER A 363 -17.80 -11.24 6.39
C SER A 363 -17.51 -10.63 7.77
N ILE A 364 -17.84 -9.36 7.93
CA ILE A 364 -18.37 -8.89 9.22
C ILE A 364 -19.42 -9.93 9.64
N THR A 365 -19.31 -10.46 10.86
CA THR A 365 -19.98 -11.64 11.44
C THR A 365 -19.39 -13.03 11.13
N ASN A 366 -18.52 -13.43 12.06
CA ASN A 366 -18.33 -14.76 12.64
C ASN A 366 -17.41 -15.78 11.94
N ILE A 367 -16.39 -16.17 12.72
CA ILE A 367 -15.44 -17.28 12.58
C ILE A 367 -14.20 -16.87 11.73
N ILE A 368 -13.44 -15.84 12.12
CA ILE A 368 -12.24 -16.10 12.95
C ILE A 368 -12.49 -17.19 13.98
N THR A 369 -11.90 -18.34 13.75
CA THR A 369 -11.23 -19.05 14.85
C THR A 369 -9.75 -19.02 14.51
N ASP A 370 -8.82 -18.66 15.37
CA ASP A 370 -8.85 -18.11 16.72
C ASP A 370 -7.35 -17.88 16.97
N ARG A 371 -6.85 -16.69 16.75
CA ARG A 371 -6.61 -15.82 17.89
C ARG A 371 -7.13 -14.45 17.54
N SER A 372 -8.25 -14.07 18.14
CA SER A 372 -8.46 -12.66 18.45
C SER A 372 -7.13 -12.12 19.00
N ILE A 373 -6.53 -11.16 18.30
CA ILE A 373 -5.43 -10.41 18.89
C ILE A 373 -6.08 -9.63 20.03
N GLU A 374 -6.03 -10.24 21.20
CA GLU A 374 -6.49 -9.60 22.41
C GLU A 374 -5.53 -8.45 22.69
N PHE A 375 -6.11 -7.27 22.84
CA PHE A 375 -5.39 -6.16 23.42
C PHE A 375 -5.46 -6.32 24.93
N LEU A 376 -4.33 -6.74 25.48
CA LEU A 376 -4.18 -6.95 26.90
C LEU A 376 -3.82 -5.61 27.56
N SER A 377 -4.40 -5.37 28.72
CA SER A 377 -3.98 -4.27 29.58
C SER A 377 -2.54 -4.50 29.99
N THR A 378 -1.71 -3.49 29.78
CA THR A 378 -0.29 -3.47 30.16
C THR A 378 -0.04 -2.22 30.97
N THR A 379 1.05 -2.21 31.72
CA THR A 379 1.45 -1.03 32.51
C THR A 379 2.68 -0.40 31.89
N ILE A 380 2.76 0.92 31.99
CA ILE A 380 3.95 1.69 31.59
C ILE A 380 4.61 2.28 32.83
N PRO A 381 5.94 2.49 32.81
CA PRO A 381 6.61 3.24 33.87
C PRO A 381 5.97 4.64 33.97
N ASN A 382 5.68 5.09 35.19
CA ASN A 382 5.09 6.42 35.47
C ASN A 382 3.63 6.63 35.02
N SER A 383 2.80 5.58 35.00
CA SER A 383 1.34 5.75 34.94
C SER A 383 0.82 6.44 36.20
N ALA A 384 -0.25 7.24 36.06
CA ALA A 384 -0.98 7.80 37.20
C ALA A 384 -2.28 7.00 37.42
N THR A 385 -2.90 7.15 38.59
CA THR A 385 -4.22 6.57 38.88
C THR A 385 -5.26 7.65 39.12
N VAL A 386 -6.47 7.43 38.61
CA VAL A 386 -7.61 8.33 38.74
C VAL A 386 -8.86 7.50 39.02
N LYS A 387 -9.51 7.72 40.17
CA LYS A 387 -10.68 6.93 40.61
C LYS A 387 -10.42 5.40 40.54
N ASP A 388 -9.24 4.99 41.02
CA ASP A 388 -8.76 3.59 41.01
C ASP A 388 -8.46 3.00 39.61
N ASN A 389 -8.57 3.78 38.54
CA ASN A 389 -8.23 3.39 37.17
C ASN A 389 -6.87 3.97 36.72
N GLU A 390 -6.13 3.25 35.88
CA GLU A 390 -4.88 3.75 35.29
C GLU A 390 -5.12 4.85 34.26
N LEU A 391 -4.23 5.85 34.21
CA LEU A 391 -4.20 6.91 33.21
C LEU A 391 -2.83 6.94 32.53
N PRO A 392 -2.74 6.68 31.21
CA PRO A 392 -3.77 6.08 30.35
C PRO A 392 -3.90 4.57 30.59
N LEU A 393 -5.02 3.98 30.18
CA LEU A 393 -5.09 2.53 29.98
C LEU A 393 -4.19 2.16 28.80
N VAL A 394 -3.22 1.27 29.00
CA VAL A 394 -2.32 0.85 27.92
C VAL A 394 -2.75 -0.50 27.37
N LEU A 395 -3.17 -0.50 26.11
CA LEU A 395 -3.60 -1.67 25.38
C LEU A 395 -2.52 -2.09 24.39
N SER A 396 -1.95 -3.28 24.62
CA SER A 396 -0.93 -3.87 23.76
C SER A 396 -1.44 -5.19 23.16
N PRO A 397 -1.16 -5.48 21.89
CA PRO A 397 -1.60 -6.71 21.27
C PRO A 397 -0.87 -7.93 21.87
N SER A 398 -1.60 -9.03 22.08
CA SER A 398 -1.06 -10.28 22.64
C SER A 398 -0.04 -10.98 21.72
N SER A 399 0.08 -10.56 20.47
CA SER A 399 1.05 -11.02 19.48
C SER A 399 1.36 -9.88 18.47
N ALA A 400 2.28 -10.10 17.52
CA ALA A 400 2.59 -9.11 16.51
C ALA A 400 1.32 -8.70 15.72
N ASN A 401 0.90 -7.44 15.87
CA ASN A 401 -0.33 -6.93 15.27
C ASN A 401 -0.07 -6.13 13.99
N ARG A 402 -0.87 -6.40 12.96
CA ARG A 402 -0.87 -5.66 11.70
C ARG A 402 -1.92 -4.57 11.71
N TYR A 403 -1.81 -3.62 10.78
CA TYR A 403 -2.79 -2.56 10.58
C TYR A 403 -4.23 -3.09 10.47
N CYS A 404 -4.45 -4.15 9.69
CA CYS A 404 -5.78 -4.76 9.53
C CYS A 404 -6.34 -5.34 10.84
N GLY A 405 -5.49 -5.99 11.65
CA GLY A 405 -5.86 -6.53 12.97
C GLY A 405 -6.22 -5.44 13.96
N PHE A 406 -5.49 -4.32 13.95
CA PHE A 406 -5.82 -3.14 14.75
C PHE A 406 -7.16 -2.53 14.35
N VAL A 407 -7.35 -2.25 13.06
CA VAL A 407 -8.61 -1.69 12.54
C VAL A 407 -9.80 -2.60 12.85
N LYS A 408 -9.62 -3.92 12.75
CA LYS A 408 -10.63 -4.90 13.13
C LYS A 408 -10.97 -4.83 14.61
N TYR A 409 -9.95 -4.83 15.48
CA TYR A 409 -10.13 -4.67 16.92
C TYR A 409 -10.91 -3.37 17.26
N LEU A 410 -10.57 -2.25 16.62
CA LEU A 410 -11.28 -0.98 16.80
C LEU A 410 -12.75 -1.06 16.37
N LYS A 411 -13.04 -1.69 15.22
CA LYS A 411 -14.42 -1.88 14.73
C LYS A 411 -15.24 -2.78 15.66
N GLU A 412 -14.66 -3.87 16.13
CA GLU A 412 -15.34 -4.86 16.98
C GLU A 412 -15.51 -4.38 18.43
N ASN A 413 -14.59 -3.55 18.93
CA ASN A 413 -14.57 -3.10 20.32
C ASN A 413 -14.90 -1.60 20.47
N GLY A 414 -15.36 -0.91 19.42
CA GLY A 414 -15.53 0.54 19.44
C GLY A 414 -16.34 1.08 20.62
N ASP A 415 -17.46 0.44 20.95
CA ASP A 415 -18.29 0.85 22.09
C ASP A 415 -17.62 0.57 23.44
N ARG A 416 -16.98 -0.60 23.58
CA ARG A 416 -16.17 -0.93 24.76
C ARG A 416 -14.99 0.03 24.93
N LEU A 417 -14.33 0.42 23.84
CA LEU A 417 -13.23 1.37 23.85
C LEU A 417 -13.70 2.76 24.26
N ARG A 418 -14.87 3.20 23.79
CA ARG A 418 -15.50 4.45 24.26
C ARG A 418 -15.83 4.39 25.75
N GLU A 419 -16.31 3.26 26.24
CA GLU A 419 -16.52 3.05 27.68
C GLU A 419 -15.20 3.11 28.46
N LEU A 420 -14.17 2.40 28.01
CA LEU A 420 -12.83 2.43 28.62
C LEU A 420 -12.24 3.84 28.63
N ILE A 421 -12.43 4.61 27.56
CA ILE A 421 -12.00 6.01 27.50
C ILE A 421 -12.78 6.88 28.47
N SER A 422 -14.09 6.68 28.58
CA SER A 422 -14.89 7.38 29.58
C SER A 422 -14.46 7.04 31.02
N GLN A 423 -13.99 5.81 31.27
CA GLN A 423 -13.57 5.32 32.58
C GLN A 423 -12.15 5.75 32.96
N HIS A 424 -11.21 5.72 32.02
CA HIS A 424 -9.79 5.98 32.23
C HIS A 424 -9.37 7.41 31.83
N GLY A 425 -10.15 8.09 31.01
CA GLY A 425 -9.87 9.42 30.44
C GLY A 425 -8.93 9.40 29.22
N ALA A 426 -8.08 8.38 29.09
CA ALA A 426 -7.26 8.17 27.91
C ALA A 426 -6.88 6.70 27.72
N VAL A 427 -6.73 6.27 26.46
CA VAL A 427 -6.27 4.94 26.06
C VAL A 427 -5.05 5.09 25.15
N LEU A 428 -3.98 4.37 25.47
CA LEU A 428 -2.76 4.26 24.67
C LEU A 428 -2.71 2.89 23.99
N PHE A 429 -2.75 2.88 22.67
CA PHE A 429 -2.47 1.67 21.88
C PHE A 429 -0.98 1.59 21.59
N ARG A 430 -0.33 0.56 22.13
CA ARG A 430 1.12 0.33 22.00
C ARG A 430 1.42 -0.93 21.20
N GLY A 431 2.58 -0.97 20.56
CA GLY A 431 3.05 -2.16 19.83
C GLY A 431 2.40 -2.36 18.46
N GLN A 432 1.89 -1.29 17.85
CA GLN A 432 1.39 -1.31 16.48
C GLN A 432 2.54 -1.25 15.47
N GLN A 433 2.36 -1.88 14.30
CA GLN A 433 3.26 -1.62 13.18
C GLN A 433 3.13 -0.17 12.68
N ASN A 434 4.15 0.33 12.01
CA ASN A 434 4.18 1.71 11.51
C ASN A 434 3.01 1.94 10.54
N PHE A 435 2.31 3.06 10.73
CA PHE A 435 1.26 3.51 9.84
C PHE A 435 1.78 4.63 8.94
N ASN A 436 1.29 4.67 7.71
CA ASN A 436 1.36 5.86 6.89
C ASN A 436 0.19 6.81 7.22
N MET A 437 0.17 8.01 6.62
CA MET A 437 -0.86 9.01 6.91
C MET A 437 -2.28 8.53 6.54
N GLU A 438 -2.44 7.86 5.40
CA GLU A 438 -3.74 7.37 4.91
C GLU A 438 -4.31 6.28 5.83
N GLU A 439 -3.42 5.43 6.36
CA GLU A 439 -3.76 4.42 7.36
C GLU A 439 -4.22 5.05 8.68
N PHE A 440 -3.56 6.11 9.16
CA PHE A 440 -3.96 6.83 10.37
C PHE A 440 -5.26 7.62 10.18
N GLU A 441 -5.50 8.23 9.02
CA GLU A 441 -6.78 8.85 8.68
C GLU A 441 -7.93 7.84 8.73
N THR A 442 -7.70 6.63 8.23
CA THR A 442 -8.68 5.55 8.29
C THR A 442 -8.96 5.10 9.74
N VAL A 443 -7.94 5.08 10.62
CA VAL A 443 -8.17 4.85 12.07
C VAL A 443 -9.12 5.90 12.65
N CYS A 444 -8.93 7.17 12.28
CA CYS A 444 -9.80 8.25 12.72
C CYS A 444 -11.24 8.07 12.22
N GLN A 445 -11.41 7.68 10.95
CA GLN A 445 -12.71 7.37 10.36
C GLN A 445 -13.42 6.22 11.08
N VAL A 446 -12.68 5.15 11.42
CA VAL A 446 -13.21 3.98 12.14
C VAL A 446 -13.68 4.34 13.55
N LEU A 447 -12.95 5.22 14.22
CA LEU A 447 -13.33 5.74 15.54
C LEU A 447 -14.45 6.79 15.46
N GLY A 448 -14.79 7.27 14.25
CA GLY A 448 -15.78 8.31 14.02
C GLY A 448 -15.30 9.71 14.39
N ILE A 449 -13.98 9.92 14.54
CA ILE A 449 -13.41 11.20 14.97
C ILE A 449 -13.10 12.04 13.73
N ASN A 450 -14.00 12.97 13.44
CA ASN A 450 -13.87 13.89 12.31
C ASN A 450 -13.20 15.20 12.77
N GLY A 451 -11.92 15.37 12.44
CA GLY A 451 -11.12 16.52 12.84
C GLY A 451 -10.23 17.05 11.72
N ARG A 452 -9.58 18.20 11.94
CA ARG A 452 -8.50 18.67 11.07
C ARG A 452 -7.17 18.09 11.56
N ALA A 453 -6.45 17.41 10.69
CA ALA A 453 -5.09 16.97 10.98
C ALA A 453 -4.15 18.18 11.07
N ALA A 454 -3.43 18.28 12.17
CA ALA A 454 -2.32 19.21 12.33
C ALA A 454 -1.03 18.40 12.47
N TYR A 455 -0.07 18.66 11.57
CA TYR A 455 1.31 18.20 11.72
C TYR A 455 2.02 19.18 12.63
N SER A 456 2.60 18.68 13.73
CA SER A 456 3.34 19.53 14.66
C SER A 456 4.63 18.85 15.07
N THR A 457 5.76 19.47 14.70
CA THR A 457 7.00 19.30 15.45
C THR A 457 6.84 20.09 16.74
N TYR A 458 6.50 19.42 17.84
CA TYR A 458 6.12 20.11 19.06
C TYR A 458 7.29 20.87 19.69
N GLU A 459 7.05 22.14 19.99
CA GLU A 459 7.78 22.88 21.03
C GLU A 459 7.23 22.50 22.42
N ASN A 460 7.80 23.04 23.50
CA ASN A 460 7.34 22.76 24.85
C ASN A 460 5.93 23.34 25.04
N VAL A 461 4.92 22.48 25.29
CA VAL A 461 3.52 22.89 25.44
C VAL A 461 3.06 22.56 26.86
N GLU A 462 2.62 23.57 27.61
CA GLU A 462 2.11 23.38 28.96
C GLU A 462 0.67 22.80 28.97
N PHE A 463 0.21 22.37 30.14
CA PHE A 463 -1.06 21.64 30.25
C PHE A 463 -2.27 22.43 29.72
N HIS A 464 -3.04 21.79 28.84
CA HIS A 464 -4.22 22.37 28.22
C HIS A 464 -5.25 21.30 27.82
N ASN A 465 -6.46 21.77 27.51
CA ASN A 465 -7.44 21.04 26.71
C ASN A 465 -7.52 21.70 25.32
N VAL A 466 -7.57 20.91 24.26
CA VAL A 466 -7.64 21.43 22.89
C VAL A 466 -8.96 22.18 22.70
N LEU A 467 -8.90 23.33 22.03
CA LEU A 467 -10.03 24.24 21.80
C LEU A 467 -10.74 24.67 23.11
N SER A 468 -10.03 24.76 24.24
CA SER A 468 -10.64 25.24 25.50
C SER A 468 -10.90 26.75 25.54
N LYS A 469 -10.43 27.50 24.53
CA LYS A 469 -10.62 28.95 24.40
C LYS A 469 -11.90 29.31 23.64
N THR A 470 -12.68 28.31 23.21
CA THR A 470 -13.96 28.45 22.51
C THR A 470 -15.09 27.83 23.33
N HIS A 471 -16.33 28.26 23.08
CA HIS A 471 -17.51 27.67 23.72
C HIS A 471 -17.79 26.24 23.23
N GLU A 472 -17.45 25.96 21.98
CA GLU A 472 -17.46 24.62 21.40
C GLU A 472 -16.07 24.00 21.54
N CYS A 473 -15.98 22.86 22.23
CA CYS A 473 -14.73 22.13 22.43
C CYS A 473 -14.83 20.78 21.73
N CYS A 474 -13.70 20.27 21.24
CA CYS A 474 -13.65 18.90 20.73
C CYS A 474 -13.71 17.89 21.90
N GLY A 475 -14.46 16.81 21.72
CA GLY A 475 -14.54 15.72 22.69
C GLY A 475 -13.32 14.81 22.65
N ASN A 476 -12.71 14.63 21.48
CA ASN A 476 -11.66 13.64 21.26
C ASN A 476 -10.38 14.28 20.71
N VAL A 477 -9.23 13.80 21.21
CA VAL A 477 -7.91 14.09 20.64
C VAL A 477 -7.18 12.78 20.40
N LEU A 478 -6.75 12.56 19.16
CA LEU A 478 -5.92 11.44 18.73
C LEU A 478 -4.52 11.94 18.40
N MET A 479 -3.50 11.29 18.96
CA MET A 479 -2.10 11.56 18.66
C MET A 479 -1.44 10.30 18.12
N TYR A 480 -0.80 10.39 16.95
CA TYR A 480 0.02 9.33 16.38
C TYR A 480 1.49 9.71 16.42
N CYS A 481 2.33 8.84 16.98
CA CYS A 481 3.77 9.04 17.09
C CYS A 481 4.50 8.51 15.85
N GLU A 482 4.96 9.43 14.98
CA GLU A 482 5.70 9.10 13.76
C GLU A 482 7.19 8.85 14.06
N THR A 483 7.77 9.65 14.95
CA THR A 483 9.15 9.49 15.42
C THR A 483 9.22 9.55 16.95
N SER A 484 9.80 8.52 17.55
CA SER A 484 10.03 8.49 18.99
C SER A 484 11.15 9.45 19.39
N PRO A 485 11.05 10.16 20.52
CA PRO A 485 12.12 11.01 21.00
C PRO A 485 13.29 10.16 21.53
N ALA A 486 14.52 10.63 21.34
CA ALA A 486 15.71 9.90 21.81
C ALA A 486 15.90 9.95 23.34
N ALA A 487 15.44 11.02 24.00
CA ALA A 487 15.39 11.19 25.46
C ALA A 487 14.52 12.42 25.79
N GLY A 488 13.65 12.41 26.81
CA GLY A 488 12.69 13.50 27.07
C GLY A 488 11.56 13.59 26.03
N GLY A 489 10.71 14.61 26.12
CA GLY A 489 9.56 14.76 25.20
C GLY A 489 8.37 13.91 25.62
N GLU A 490 8.21 13.63 26.91
CA GLU A 490 7.08 12.88 27.43
C GLU A 490 5.77 13.63 27.20
N VAL A 491 4.74 12.89 26.81
CA VAL A 491 3.36 13.40 26.84
C VAL A 491 2.85 13.23 28.27
N CYS A 492 2.57 14.36 28.92
CA CYS A 492 2.06 14.37 30.29
C CYS A 492 0.54 14.39 30.27
N LEU A 493 -0.13 13.50 31.01
CA LEU A 493 -1.59 13.48 31.15
C LEU A 493 -2.01 13.71 32.61
N ILE A 494 -3.00 14.57 32.82
CA ILE A 494 -3.63 14.72 34.14
C ILE A 494 -5.14 14.86 33.99
N HIS A 495 -5.88 14.09 34.78
CA HIS A 495 -7.34 14.19 34.80
C HIS A 495 -7.80 15.47 35.51
N GLY A 496 -8.77 16.17 34.93
CA GLY A 496 -9.24 17.49 35.39
C GLY A 496 -9.75 17.52 36.82
N THR A 497 -10.35 16.43 37.32
CA THR A 497 -10.73 16.32 38.74
C THR A 497 -9.52 16.22 39.67
N THR A 498 -8.45 15.52 39.25
CA THR A 498 -7.22 15.42 40.05
C THR A 498 -6.51 16.76 40.08
N ALA A 499 -6.39 17.41 38.92
CA ALA A 499 -5.88 18.77 38.80
C ALA A 499 -6.64 19.74 39.73
N PHE A 500 -7.98 19.73 39.67
CA PHE A 500 -8.82 20.55 40.52
C PHE A 500 -8.58 20.28 42.01
N LYS A 501 -8.64 19.02 42.47
CA LYS A 501 -8.46 18.67 43.89
C LYS A 501 -7.09 19.07 44.44
N VAL A 502 -6.02 18.84 43.68
CA VAL A 502 -4.65 19.17 44.11
C VAL A 502 -4.46 20.68 44.20
N ILE A 503 -5.03 21.43 43.25
CA ILE A 503 -5.00 22.90 43.28
C ILE A 503 -5.87 23.42 44.43
N GLU A 504 -7.10 22.95 44.60
CA GLU A 504 -8.00 23.36 45.68
C GLU A 504 -7.38 23.11 47.06
N ALA A 505 -6.74 21.96 47.26
CA ALA A 505 -6.11 21.62 48.54
C ALA A 505 -4.88 22.48 48.88
N LYS A 506 -4.20 23.07 47.89
CA LYS A 506 -2.97 23.83 48.08
C LYS A 506 -3.13 25.34 47.86
N LEU A 507 -4.11 25.73 47.06
CA LEU A 507 -4.42 27.10 46.63
C LEU A 507 -5.96 27.30 46.64
N PRO A 508 -6.61 27.24 47.82
CA PRO A 508 -8.07 27.28 47.92
C PRO A 508 -8.67 28.62 47.45
N ASP A 509 -8.01 29.74 47.73
CA ASP A 509 -8.47 31.08 47.32
C ASP A 509 -8.45 31.23 45.79
N PHE A 510 -7.37 30.75 45.17
CA PHE A 510 -7.23 30.72 43.71
C PHE A 510 -8.31 29.84 43.06
N SER A 511 -8.55 28.65 43.61
CA SER A 511 -9.62 27.75 43.16
C SER A 511 -11.00 28.40 43.28
N SER A 512 -11.29 29.03 44.42
CA SER A 512 -12.57 29.71 44.69
C SER A 512 -12.80 30.88 43.74
N SER A 513 -11.77 31.67 43.45
CA SER A 513 -11.83 32.77 42.48
C SER A 513 -12.17 32.25 41.08
N LEU A 514 -11.50 31.19 40.64
CA LEU A 514 -11.74 30.57 39.33
C LEU A 514 -13.14 29.95 39.20
N GLN A 515 -13.67 29.39 40.28
CA GLN A 515 -15.05 28.88 40.32
C GLN A 515 -16.08 30.02 40.24
N ALA A 516 -15.85 31.11 40.96
CA ALA A 516 -16.79 32.22 41.04
C ALA A 516 -16.80 33.07 39.77
N HIS A 517 -15.65 33.21 39.10
CA HIS A 517 -15.47 34.22 38.05
C HIS A 517 -15.04 33.65 36.71
N GLY A 518 -14.49 32.44 36.67
CA GLY A 518 -13.91 31.86 35.45
C GLY A 518 -12.65 32.59 35.00
N VAL A 519 -12.32 32.45 33.72
CA VAL A 519 -11.11 32.99 33.10
C VAL A 519 -11.46 33.80 31.88
N THR A 520 -10.84 34.97 31.74
CA THR A 520 -10.95 35.81 30.56
C THR A 520 -9.70 35.70 29.70
N TYR A 521 -9.89 35.29 28.44
CA TYR A 521 -8.86 35.31 27.40
C TYR A 521 -9.04 36.53 26.52
N THR A 522 -7.95 37.18 26.13
CA THR A 522 -7.96 38.24 25.12
C THR A 522 -7.35 37.71 23.82
N SER A 523 -8.11 37.75 22.73
CA SER A 523 -7.63 37.35 21.40
C SER A 523 -6.62 38.35 20.84
N LEU A 524 -5.93 37.97 19.75
CA LEU A 524 -5.08 38.90 18.98
C LEU A 524 -5.84 40.12 18.43
N SER A 525 -7.16 39.99 18.21
CA SER A 525 -8.02 41.11 17.79
C SER A 525 -8.48 42.01 18.95
N GLY A 526 -8.06 41.70 20.19
CA GLY A 526 -8.47 42.44 21.39
C GLY A 526 -9.83 42.06 21.95
N ALA A 527 -10.53 41.09 21.34
CA ALA A 527 -11.80 40.58 21.84
C ALA A 527 -11.58 39.77 23.12
N ARG A 528 -12.42 40.01 24.14
CA ARG A 528 -12.36 39.30 25.41
C ARG A 528 -13.47 38.27 25.51
N THR A 529 -13.10 37.06 25.90
CA THR A 529 -14.06 35.95 26.13
C THR A 529 -13.82 35.40 27.52
N THR A 530 -14.85 35.44 28.36
CA THR A 530 -14.83 34.83 29.70
C THR A 530 -15.46 33.45 29.63
N LEU A 531 -14.71 32.44 30.08
CA LEU A 531 -15.11 31.04 30.05
C LEU A 531 -15.01 30.44 31.45
N PRO A 532 -15.84 29.44 31.79
CA PRO A 532 -15.68 28.67 33.01
C PRO A 532 -14.28 28.04 33.05
N ALA A 533 -13.54 28.30 34.14
CA ALA A 533 -12.24 27.68 34.38
C ALA A 533 -12.38 26.25 34.91
N ILE A 534 -13.43 26.04 35.70
CA ILE A 534 -13.86 24.78 36.28
C ILE A 534 -15.21 24.42 35.67
N ARG A 535 -15.31 23.25 35.04
CA ARG A 535 -16.56 22.73 34.50
C ARG A 535 -17.17 21.72 35.47
N LEU A 536 -18.50 21.74 35.58
CA LEU A 536 -19.25 20.74 36.33
C LEU A 536 -19.76 19.69 35.35
N GLU A 537 -19.27 18.46 35.49
CA GLU A 537 -19.70 17.33 34.67
C GLU A 537 -20.08 16.18 35.59
N GLN A 538 -21.30 15.65 35.44
CA GLN A 538 -21.91 14.71 36.40
C GLN A 538 -21.77 15.18 37.87
N ALA A 539 -21.95 16.50 38.10
CA ALA A 539 -21.83 17.16 39.40
C ALA A 539 -20.44 17.10 40.07
N GLN A 540 -19.37 16.79 39.32
CA GLN A 540 -17.99 16.85 39.81
C GLN A 540 -17.22 18.01 39.16
N PRO A 541 -16.50 18.83 39.93
CA PRO A 541 -15.66 19.89 39.39
C PRO A 541 -14.46 19.29 38.64
N ARG A 542 -14.23 19.80 37.42
CA ARG A 542 -13.11 19.43 36.56
C ARG A 542 -12.40 20.70 36.12
N TRP A 543 -11.09 20.70 36.28
CA TRP A 543 -10.25 21.70 35.63
C TRP A 543 -10.30 21.49 34.12
N PHE A 544 -10.75 22.50 33.38
CA PHE A 544 -10.83 22.47 31.93
C PHE A 544 -10.53 23.88 31.39
N ASN A 545 -9.27 24.12 30.98
CA ASN A 545 -8.85 25.40 30.42
C ASN A 545 -7.42 25.34 29.83
N SER A 546 -6.96 26.47 29.29
CA SER A 546 -5.61 26.66 28.72
C SER A 546 -4.89 27.84 29.40
N ILE A 547 -5.12 28.06 30.70
CA ILE A 547 -4.54 29.21 31.42
C ILE A 547 -3.01 29.18 31.37
N LEU A 548 -2.39 28.01 31.60
CA LEU A 548 -0.94 27.87 31.67
C LEU A 548 -0.27 28.20 30.33
N PRO A 549 -0.65 27.59 29.18
CA PRO A 549 -0.09 28.00 27.90
C PRO A 549 -0.30 29.49 27.62
N ALA A 550 -1.49 30.04 27.88
CA ALA A 550 -1.75 31.46 27.62
C ALA A 550 -0.85 32.37 28.48
N TYR A 551 -0.73 32.06 29.78
CA TYR A 551 0.08 32.84 30.71
C TYR A 551 1.58 32.79 30.37
N PHE A 552 2.13 31.59 30.10
CA PHE A 552 3.56 31.42 29.84
C PHE A 552 4.00 31.78 28.41
N SER A 553 3.07 31.86 27.46
CA SER A 553 3.33 32.34 26.09
C SER A 553 3.17 33.86 25.92
N ASN A 554 3.00 34.61 27.02
CA ASN A 554 2.71 36.06 27.04
C ASN A 554 1.39 36.45 26.34
N GLU A 555 0.44 35.53 26.18
CA GLU A 555 -0.92 35.89 25.84
C GLU A 555 -1.63 36.54 27.05
N SER A 556 -2.61 37.40 26.80
CA SER A 556 -3.34 38.06 27.88
C SER A 556 -4.45 37.15 28.42
N VAL A 557 -4.21 36.60 29.60
CA VAL A 557 -5.16 35.80 30.40
C VAL A 557 -5.27 36.37 31.81
N ILE A 558 -6.50 36.55 32.30
CA ILE A 558 -6.83 37.09 33.62
C ILE A 558 -8.03 36.36 34.22
N CYS A 559 -8.29 36.53 35.51
CA CYS A 559 -9.52 36.03 36.13
C CYS A 559 -10.75 36.80 35.58
N GLY A 560 -11.94 36.20 35.66
CA GLY A 560 -13.17 36.81 35.17
C GLY A 560 -13.55 38.14 35.83
N ASP A 561 -13.09 38.38 37.06
CA ASP A 561 -13.24 39.65 37.79
C ASP A 561 -12.20 40.71 37.38
N SER A 562 -11.41 40.44 36.34
CA SER A 562 -10.30 41.26 35.85
C SER A 562 -9.05 41.30 36.74
N THR A 563 -8.95 40.46 37.78
CA THR A 563 -7.71 40.32 38.55
C THR A 563 -6.63 39.59 37.75
N ARG A 564 -5.37 40.02 37.89
CA ARG A 564 -4.23 39.38 37.22
C ARG A 564 -3.76 38.19 38.06
N PHE A 565 -3.38 37.10 37.38
CA PHE A 565 -2.78 35.96 38.04
C PHE A 565 -1.38 36.29 38.59
N ASP A 566 -1.11 35.88 39.83
CA ASP A 566 0.21 36.03 40.43
C ASP A 566 1.21 35.01 39.86
N GLY A 567 2.40 35.48 39.52
CA GLY A 567 3.41 34.64 38.88
C GLY A 567 4.01 33.56 39.79
N ARG A 568 3.90 33.67 41.13
CA ARG A 568 4.28 32.57 42.03
C ARG A 568 3.17 31.54 42.10
N GLU A 569 1.91 31.96 42.20
CA GLU A 569 0.75 31.06 42.16
C GLU A 569 0.71 30.25 40.85
N MET A 570 0.89 30.89 39.69
CA MET A 570 0.91 30.19 38.40
C MET A 570 2.03 29.15 38.28
N ARG A 571 3.22 29.43 38.84
CA ARG A 571 4.32 28.47 38.92
C ARG A 571 4.03 27.34 39.90
N GLN A 572 3.35 27.63 41.02
CA GLN A 572 2.90 26.61 41.95
C GLN A 572 1.86 25.69 41.30
N VAL A 573 0.86 26.23 40.61
CA VAL A 573 -0.11 25.45 39.81
C VAL A 573 0.61 24.54 38.83
N LEU A 574 1.56 25.07 38.06
CA LEU A 574 2.32 24.27 37.11
C LEU A 574 3.06 23.11 37.78
N ASN A 575 3.75 23.37 38.90
CA ASN A 575 4.49 22.35 39.64
C ASN A 575 3.54 21.29 40.24
N LEU A 576 2.37 21.70 40.71
CA LEU A 576 1.34 20.77 41.21
C LEU A 576 0.86 19.85 40.10
N LEU A 577 0.58 20.35 38.90
CA LEU A 577 0.18 19.51 37.77
C LEU A 577 1.31 18.57 37.33
N LYS A 578 2.54 19.08 37.17
CA LYS A 578 3.71 18.26 36.80
C LYS A 578 3.98 17.15 37.82
N GLY A 579 3.80 17.43 39.11
CA GLY A 579 3.99 16.44 40.19
C GLY A 579 2.88 15.40 40.32
N ASN A 580 1.74 15.56 39.63
CA ASN A 580 0.57 14.67 39.75
C ASN A 580 0.08 14.15 38.38
N CYS A 581 0.91 14.23 37.34
CA CYS A 581 0.58 13.76 36.00
C CYS A 581 1.21 12.38 35.70
N ALA A 582 0.61 11.65 34.77
CA ALA A 582 1.23 10.50 34.12
C ALA A 582 2.22 10.99 33.06
N ASN A 583 3.45 10.47 33.04
CA ASN A 583 4.45 10.85 32.06
C ASN A 583 4.67 9.70 31.07
N ILE A 584 4.28 9.90 29.82
CA ILE A 584 4.29 8.86 28.79
C ILE A 584 5.40 9.14 27.79
N THR A 585 6.38 8.24 27.73
CA THR A 585 7.32 8.20 26.60
C THR A 585 6.68 7.45 25.45
N LEU A 586 6.28 8.16 24.39
CA LEU A 586 5.69 7.54 23.20
C LEU A 586 6.76 6.82 22.37
N GLN A 587 6.38 5.64 21.88
CA GLN A 587 7.15 4.86 20.91
C GLN A 587 6.62 5.14 19.52
N ARG A 588 7.47 4.93 18.52
CA ARG A 588 7.04 5.01 17.12
C ARG A 588 5.90 4.01 16.89
N GLY A 589 4.80 4.47 16.29
CA GLY A 589 3.60 3.66 16.06
C GLY A 589 2.54 3.76 17.17
N ASP A 590 2.86 4.36 18.32
CA ASP A 590 1.87 4.56 19.39
C ASP A 590 0.72 5.46 18.91
N ILE A 591 -0.51 5.09 19.29
CA ILE A 591 -1.69 5.93 19.15
C ILE A 591 -2.25 6.24 20.53
N LEU A 592 -2.32 7.51 20.88
CA LEU A 592 -2.91 7.99 22.11
C LEU A 592 -4.28 8.63 21.82
N TRP A 593 -5.34 8.04 22.37
CA TRP A 593 -6.70 8.58 22.30
C TRP A 593 -7.08 9.17 23.65
N ILE A 594 -7.31 10.47 23.67
CA ILE A 594 -7.60 11.27 24.87
C ILE A 594 -9.05 11.75 24.80
N ASP A 595 -9.79 11.55 25.90
CA ASP A 595 -11.03 12.28 26.15
C ASP A 595 -10.66 13.70 26.60
N ASN A 596 -10.75 14.63 25.65
CA ASN A 596 -10.33 16.00 25.85
C ASN A 596 -11.22 16.74 26.86
N SER A 597 -12.45 16.25 27.13
CA SER A 597 -13.33 16.80 28.17
C SER A 597 -12.85 16.50 29.59
N GLN A 598 -12.09 15.41 29.77
CA GLN A 598 -11.68 14.89 31.08
C GLN A 598 -10.21 15.09 31.38
N VAL A 599 -9.35 15.04 30.36
CA VAL A 599 -7.89 14.96 30.53
C VAL A 599 -7.21 16.15 29.88
N MET A 600 -6.37 16.81 30.67
CA MET A 600 -5.42 17.80 30.17
C MET A 600 -4.13 17.11 29.77
N HIS A 601 -3.50 17.63 28.72
CA HIS A 601 -2.22 17.12 28.25
C HIS A 601 -1.17 18.23 28.07
N ALA A 602 0.09 17.86 28.23
CA ALA A 602 1.26 18.70 28.02
C ALA A 602 2.36 17.89 27.33
N ILE A 603 3.36 18.56 26.78
CA ILE A 603 4.58 17.93 26.26
C ILE A 603 5.75 18.51 27.00
N ASN A 604 6.50 17.65 27.70
CA ASN A 604 7.63 18.05 28.52
C ASN A 604 8.94 17.83 27.78
N ILE A 605 9.52 18.90 27.23
CA ILE A 605 10.86 18.84 26.62
C ILE A 605 11.88 19.20 27.70
N SER A 606 12.38 18.18 28.39
CA SER A 606 13.13 18.39 29.64
C SER A 606 14.54 18.99 29.49
N ARG A 607 15.09 19.19 28.27
CA ARG A 607 16.42 19.83 28.08
C ARG A 607 16.56 20.53 26.71
N ALA A 608 17.29 21.64 26.68
CA ALA A 608 17.72 22.28 25.43
C ALA A 608 18.59 21.31 24.60
N GLY A 609 18.27 21.14 23.31
CA GLY A 609 18.99 20.27 22.37
C GLY A 609 18.40 18.87 22.19
N VAL A 610 17.27 18.56 22.81
CA VAL A 610 16.53 17.31 22.62
C VAL A 610 15.57 17.40 21.43
N GLN A 611 15.57 16.39 20.55
CA GLN A 611 14.62 16.29 19.44
C GLN A 611 13.25 15.82 19.97
N ALA A 612 12.23 16.68 19.84
CA ALA A 612 10.84 16.37 20.19
C ALA A 612 10.27 15.26 19.30
N PRO A 613 9.25 14.50 19.77
CA PRO A 613 8.55 13.55 18.91
C PRO A 613 7.85 14.27 17.76
N SER A 614 7.94 13.71 16.54
CA SER A 614 7.03 14.08 15.45
C SER A 614 5.70 13.39 15.69
N MET A 615 4.64 14.19 15.82
CA MET A 615 3.29 13.67 16.05
C MET A 615 2.30 14.26 15.06
N ILE A 616 1.39 13.40 14.61
CA ILE A 616 0.19 13.81 13.90
C ILE A 616 -0.93 13.89 14.94
N VAL A 617 -1.57 15.05 15.04
CA VAL A 617 -2.64 15.27 16.01
C VAL A 617 -3.93 15.63 15.31
N ILE A 618 -4.99 14.90 15.65
CA ILE A 618 -6.34 15.11 15.14
C ILE A 618 -7.25 15.36 16.34
N ALA A 619 -7.96 16.49 16.30
CA ALA A 619 -8.94 16.87 17.30
C ALA A 619 -10.32 16.98 16.65
N GLY A 620 -11.31 16.28 17.19
CA GLY A 620 -12.65 16.16 16.61
C GLY A 620 -13.70 15.77 17.64
N ASN A 621 -14.97 15.79 17.21
CA ASN A 621 -16.09 15.27 18.00
C ASN A 621 -16.41 13.85 17.59
#